data_AF-A0AAD6X9J8-F1
#
_entry.id   AF-A0AAD6X9J8-F1
#
_cell.length_a   1.000
_cell.length_b   1.000
_cell.length_c   1.000
_cell.angle_alpha   90.00
_cell.angle_beta   90.00
_cell.angle_gamma   90.00
#
_symmetry.space_group_name_H-M   'P 1'
#
loop_
_entity.id
_entity.type
_entity.pdbx_description
1 polymer ?
#
loop_
_entity_poly.entity_id
_entity_poly.type
_entity_poly.pdbx_seq_one_letter_code
_entity_poly.pdbx_strand_id
1 'polypeptide(L)'
;MALKNSVHRRNHKERSQLAHRARLGILEKHADYVKRARDYHSKQDRLTRLKQKVAERNKDEFYFSMSKQGSKGGVHIADRGNVALPKDIVKVLKTQDENYIRTMRAAGLKKIDKIKAHLMAMADLMTPGALENDEDAEGLDAQEIETLQNAGIISKRKGKARVPKHIIFAEDEEEARQYASSSRTTLDTPVQTSSAEADDESMDVDLGWKVPAKKSRRRDSAPAEDAQAVAEILSEERRELASANRKRLLKELSARLFRDKQLRYAEREFELQRQMMGKGARKKISGVEAVEGADDDEENEDEVDARRGKRRAPVRKVVDTKTYKPRVYKWRLERKG
;
A
#
# COMPACT_ATOMS: atom_id res chain seq x y z
N MET A 1 11.20 35.05 68.78
CA MET A 1 10.00 34.61 68.02
C MET A 1 9.37 33.45 68.80
N ALA A 2 8.18 33.70 69.35
CA ALA A 2 7.41 32.82 70.24
C ALA A 2 7.14 31.42 69.65
N LEU A 3 6.80 30.46 70.52
CA LEU A 3 6.44 29.02 70.40
C LEU A 3 5.54 28.59 69.20
N LYS A 4 5.79 29.10 67.99
CA LYS A 4 5.02 28.85 66.77
C LYS A 4 5.37 27.51 66.09
N ASN A 5 6.43 26.84 66.56
CA ASN A 5 6.93 25.58 66.01
C ASN A 5 6.60 24.36 66.90
N SER A 6 5.93 24.55 68.05
CA SER A 6 5.54 23.45 68.98
C SER A 6 4.23 22.77 68.57
N VAL A 7 3.32 23.48 67.90
CA VAL A 7 2.02 22.95 67.44
C VAL A 7 2.07 22.69 65.93
N HIS A 8 1.82 21.46 65.52
CA HIS A 8 1.74 21.08 64.11
C HIS A 8 0.60 21.86 63.42
N ARG A 9 0.94 22.67 62.43
CA ARG A 9 -0.04 23.36 61.58
C ARG A 9 -0.64 22.38 60.57
N ARG A 10 -1.97 22.33 60.48
CA ARG A 10 -2.67 21.48 59.51
C ARG A 10 -2.42 22.00 58.10
N ASN A 11 -2.05 21.10 57.20
CA ASN A 11 -2.01 21.40 55.77
C ASN A 11 -3.44 21.43 55.21
N HIS A 12 -3.84 22.55 54.61
CA HIS A 12 -5.14 22.70 53.96
C HIS A 12 -5.03 22.33 52.47
N LYS A 13 -5.72 21.27 52.05
CA LYS A 13 -5.77 20.82 50.66
C LYS A 13 -6.72 21.69 49.83
N GLU A 14 -6.37 21.92 48.58
CA GLU A 14 -7.22 22.65 47.63
C GLU A 14 -8.35 21.76 47.10
N ARG A 15 -9.47 22.40 46.72
CA ARG A 15 -10.66 21.71 46.18
C ARG A 15 -10.58 21.56 44.66
N SER A 16 -11.06 20.45 44.14
CA SER A 16 -11.22 20.18 42.70
C SER A 16 -12.37 21.00 42.06
N GLN A 17 -12.45 20.95 40.73
CA GLN A 17 -13.59 21.49 39.96
C GLN A 17 -14.86 20.66 40.20
N LEU A 18 -16.04 21.28 40.11
CA LEU A 18 -17.32 20.57 40.23
C LEU A 18 -17.49 19.57 39.06
N ALA A 19 -18.01 18.38 39.36
CA ALA A 19 -18.11 17.28 38.39
C ALA A 19 -18.87 17.66 37.11
N HIS A 20 -19.99 18.39 37.22
CA HIS A 20 -20.76 18.83 36.05
C HIS A 20 -20.04 19.87 35.19
N ARG A 21 -19.04 20.57 35.75
CA ARG A 21 -18.21 21.57 35.05
C ARG A 21 -16.83 21.03 34.66
N ALA A 22 -16.58 19.73 34.82
CA ALA A 22 -15.31 19.12 34.45
C ALA A 22 -14.93 19.39 32.97
N ARG A 23 -15.92 19.55 32.08
CA ARG A 23 -15.70 19.93 30.67
C ARG A 23 -14.93 21.25 30.48
N LEU A 24 -15.02 22.19 31.43
CA LEU A 24 -14.34 23.49 31.38
C LEU A 24 -12.86 23.42 31.80
N GLY A 25 -12.37 22.23 32.18
CA GLY A 25 -11.01 22.03 32.65
C GLY A 25 -10.85 22.34 34.14
N ILE A 26 -9.59 22.61 34.53
CA ILE A 26 -9.22 22.82 35.93
C ILE A 26 -9.85 24.10 36.49
N LEU A 27 -10.31 24.05 37.74
CA LEU A 27 -10.80 25.25 38.44
C LEU A 27 -9.60 26.06 38.91
N GLU A 28 -9.25 27.09 38.14
CA GLU A 28 -8.14 27.99 38.44
C GLU A 28 -8.25 28.57 39.84
N LYS A 29 -7.13 28.57 40.56
CA LYS A 29 -7.02 29.18 41.89
C LYS A 29 -6.24 30.49 41.81
N HIS A 30 -6.11 31.16 42.95
CA HIS A 30 -5.38 32.44 43.01
C HIS A 30 -3.93 32.31 42.50
N ALA A 31 -3.24 31.20 42.80
CA ALA A 31 -1.90 30.96 42.30
C ALA A 31 -1.84 30.89 40.76
N ASP A 32 -2.83 30.25 40.13
CA ASP A 32 -2.93 30.16 38.66
C ASP A 32 -3.29 31.51 38.05
N TYR A 33 -4.23 32.22 38.66
CA TYR A 33 -4.60 33.58 38.27
C TYR A 33 -3.38 34.51 38.28
N VAL A 34 -2.56 34.48 39.33
CA VAL A 34 -1.36 35.31 39.44
C VAL A 34 -0.37 34.97 38.31
N LYS A 35 -0.17 33.70 37.99
CA LYS A 35 0.69 33.28 36.86
C LYS A 35 0.14 33.80 35.53
N ARG A 36 -1.17 33.65 35.29
CA ARG A 36 -1.84 34.14 34.08
C ARG A 36 -1.77 35.66 33.97
N ALA A 37 -2.04 36.39 35.04
CA ALA A 37 -2.00 37.85 35.06
C ALA A 37 -0.58 38.37 34.80
N ARG A 38 0.44 37.74 35.39
CA ARG A 38 1.85 38.08 35.13
C ARG A 38 2.24 37.83 33.68
N ASP A 39 1.84 36.70 33.09
CA ASP A 39 2.09 36.41 31.68
C ASP A 39 1.39 37.41 30.74
N TYR A 40 0.12 37.73 31.04
CA TYR A 40 -0.65 38.73 30.28
C TYR A 40 0.02 40.11 30.32
N HIS A 41 0.37 40.61 31.52
CA HIS A 41 1.05 41.90 31.65
C HIS A 41 2.43 41.88 30.97
N SER A 42 3.21 40.80 31.10
CA SER A 42 4.49 40.66 30.39
C SER A 42 4.35 40.75 28.87
N LYS A 43 3.29 40.15 28.30
CA LYS A 43 2.96 40.25 26.87
C LYS A 43 2.51 41.67 26.50
N GLN A 44 1.68 42.31 27.32
CA GLN A 44 1.24 43.69 27.09
C GLN A 44 2.40 44.69 27.13
N ASP A 45 3.30 44.55 28.11
CA ASP A 45 4.50 45.38 28.22
C ASP A 45 5.39 45.23 26.99
N ARG A 46 5.59 43.99 26.51
CA ARG A 46 6.36 43.72 25.29
C ARG A 46 5.70 44.36 24.06
N LEU A 47 4.38 44.23 23.90
CA LEU A 47 3.65 44.85 22.79
C LEU A 47 3.72 46.38 22.85
N THR A 48 3.61 46.97 24.05
CA THR A 48 3.70 48.42 24.25
C THR A 48 5.08 48.94 23.86
N ARG A 49 6.15 48.25 24.30
CA ARG A 49 7.52 48.57 23.87
C ARG A 49 7.73 48.43 22.37
N LEU A 50 7.15 47.42 21.73
CA LEU A 50 7.21 47.27 20.27
C LEU A 50 6.47 48.40 19.55
N LYS A 51 5.29 48.81 20.02
CA LYS A 51 4.56 49.96 19.48
C LYS A 51 5.35 51.26 19.60
N GLN A 52 5.98 51.49 20.75
CA GLN A 52 6.84 52.66 20.95
C GLN A 52 8.02 52.66 19.98
N LYS A 53 8.74 51.54 19.84
CA LYS A 53 9.83 51.39 18.87
C LYS A 53 9.39 51.64 17.43
N VAL A 54 8.18 51.20 17.07
CA VAL A 54 7.62 51.44 15.73
C VAL A 54 7.28 52.92 15.52
N ALA A 55 6.75 53.59 16.55
CA ALA A 55 6.42 55.02 16.50
C ALA A 55 7.67 55.92 16.42
N GLU A 56 8.74 55.55 17.13
CA GLU A 56 10.02 56.27 17.19
C GLU A 56 10.97 55.91 16.01
N ARG A 57 10.53 55.07 15.07
CA ARG A 57 11.38 54.58 13.98
C ARG A 57 11.77 55.71 13.00
N ASN A 58 13.07 55.87 12.77
CA ASN A 58 13.57 56.76 11.71
C ASN A 58 13.30 56.15 10.33
N LYS A 59 12.67 56.91 9.44
CA LYS A 59 12.32 56.44 8.08
C LYS A 59 13.55 56.22 7.21
N ASP A 60 14.64 56.95 7.47
CA ASP A 60 15.87 56.93 6.69
C ASP A 60 16.96 56.04 7.31
N GLU A 61 16.61 55.20 8.28
CA GLU A 61 17.57 54.26 8.88
C GLU A 61 18.06 53.22 7.87
N PHE A 62 19.38 53.02 7.82
CA PHE A 62 20.01 52.03 6.95
C PHE A 62 20.97 51.14 7.74
N TYR A 63 20.73 49.82 7.69
CA TYR A 63 21.62 48.80 8.23
C TYR A 63 22.15 47.91 7.09
N PHE A 64 23.44 47.55 7.12
CA PHE A 64 24.06 46.71 6.08
C PHE A 64 23.37 45.35 5.87
N SER A 65 22.71 44.81 6.89
CA SER A 65 21.92 43.58 6.81
C SER A 65 20.70 43.67 5.89
N MET A 66 20.17 44.87 5.66
CA MET A 66 19.02 45.12 4.77
C MET A 66 19.33 44.78 3.30
N SER A 67 20.60 44.72 2.90
CA SER A 67 21.00 44.32 1.55
C SER A 67 20.74 42.83 1.26
N LYS A 68 20.79 41.98 2.29
CA LYS A 68 20.64 40.51 2.17
C LYS A 68 19.25 40.04 2.57
N GLN A 69 18.56 40.81 3.41
CA GLN A 69 17.28 40.43 3.99
C GLN A 69 16.14 41.21 3.34
N GLY A 70 15.10 40.49 2.92
CA GLY A 70 13.92 41.08 2.31
C GLY A 70 12.71 41.06 3.24
N SER A 71 11.80 42.01 3.04
CA SER A 71 10.45 41.96 3.59
C SER A 71 9.43 41.77 2.46
N LYS A 72 8.37 41.00 2.69
CA LYS A 72 7.24 40.87 1.76
C LYS A 72 5.96 41.19 2.50
N GLY A 73 5.19 42.16 1.99
CA GLY A 73 3.96 42.61 2.66
C GLY A 73 4.20 43.13 4.09
N GLY A 74 5.38 43.72 4.36
CA GLY A 74 5.73 44.24 5.67
C GLY A 74 6.24 43.20 6.68
N VAL A 75 6.36 41.92 6.31
CA VAL A 75 6.91 40.86 7.16
C VAL A 75 8.29 40.45 6.67
N HIS A 76 9.26 40.37 7.59
CA HIS A 76 10.61 39.89 7.30
C HIS A 76 10.60 38.43 6.85
N ILE A 77 11.26 38.14 5.73
CA ILE A 77 11.45 36.77 5.24
C ILE A 77 12.89 36.36 5.55
N ALA A 78 13.02 35.35 6.41
CA ALA A 78 14.27 34.61 6.58
C ALA A 78 14.43 33.57 5.46
N ASP A 79 15.65 33.43 4.96
CA ASP A 79 16.01 32.35 4.03
C ASP A 79 15.91 30.99 4.75
N ARG A 80 15.33 30.00 4.05
CA ARG A 80 15.22 28.61 4.53
C ARG A 80 16.44 27.76 4.13
N GLY A 81 17.36 28.33 3.35
CA GLY A 81 18.58 27.67 2.88
C GLY A 81 18.45 26.96 1.53
N ASN A 82 17.34 27.14 0.81
CA ASN A 82 17.15 26.54 -0.51
C ASN A 82 17.78 27.42 -1.59
N VAL A 83 18.83 26.93 -2.24
CA VAL A 83 19.55 27.66 -3.29
C VAL A 83 19.24 27.07 -4.66
N ALA A 84 19.18 27.93 -5.68
CA ALA A 84 19.06 27.48 -7.06
C ALA A 84 20.31 26.71 -7.48
N LEU A 85 20.16 25.40 -7.74
CA LEU A 85 21.26 24.53 -8.15
C LEU A 85 21.62 24.75 -9.63
N PRO A 86 22.92 24.72 -9.99
CA PRO A 86 23.33 24.77 -11.38
C PRO A 86 22.87 23.51 -12.13
N LYS A 87 22.55 23.67 -13.41
CA LYS A 87 21.93 22.61 -14.22
C LYS A 87 22.75 21.33 -14.26
N ASP A 88 24.07 21.42 -14.27
CA ASP A 88 24.95 20.24 -14.36
C ASP A 88 24.89 19.39 -13.08
N ILE A 89 24.82 20.02 -11.89
CA ILE A 89 24.59 19.31 -10.62
C ILE A 89 23.21 18.65 -10.62
N VAL A 90 22.17 19.36 -11.10
CA VAL A 90 20.82 18.77 -11.19
C VAL A 90 20.81 17.55 -12.12
N LYS A 91 21.55 17.55 -13.22
CA LYS A 91 21.66 16.37 -14.12
C LYS A 91 22.28 15.18 -13.40
N VAL A 92 23.35 15.40 -12.63
CA VAL A 92 24.01 14.34 -11.86
C VAL A 92 23.05 13.76 -10.83
N LEU A 93 22.38 14.60 -10.05
CA LEU A 93 21.41 14.17 -9.04
C LEU A 93 20.26 13.36 -9.67
N LYS A 94 19.70 13.83 -10.80
CA LYS A 94 18.64 13.10 -11.51
C LYS A 94 19.11 11.77 -12.08
N THR A 95 20.36 11.67 -12.52
CA THR A 95 20.95 10.42 -12.99
C THR A 95 21.15 9.43 -11.84
N GLN A 96 21.56 9.92 -10.66
CA GLN A 96 21.67 9.10 -9.45
C GLN A 96 20.30 8.58 -9.00
N ASP A 97 19.28 9.45 -9.01
CA ASP A 97 17.89 9.07 -8.70
C ASP A 97 17.36 8.01 -9.68
N GLU A 98 17.56 8.20 -10.99
CA GLU A 98 17.17 7.23 -12.04
C GLU A 98 17.79 5.85 -11.78
N ASN A 99 19.10 5.81 -11.51
CA ASN A 99 19.82 4.56 -11.21
C ASN A 99 19.33 3.90 -9.92
N TYR A 100 19.05 4.68 -8.88
CA TYR A 100 18.47 4.16 -7.64
C TYR A 100 17.10 3.54 -7.88
N ILE A 101 16.22 4.21 -8.62
CA ILE A 101 14.89 3.66 -8.96
C ILE A 101 15.02 2.38 -9.80
N ARG A 102 15.91 2.35 -10.79
CA ARG A 102 16.16 1.17 -11.62
C ARG A 102 16.63 -0.03 -10.80
N THR A 103 17.58 0.18 -9.88
CA THR A 103 18.07 -0.90 -9.00
C THR A 103 17.00 -1.39 -8.03
N MET A 104 16.23 -0.48 -7.43
CA MET A 104 15.09 -0.84 -6.56
C MET A 104 14.02 -1.62 -7.31
N ARG A 105 13.74 -1.23 -8.57
CA ARG A 105 12.81 -1.94 -9.44
C ARG A 105 13.33 -3.34 -9.78
N ALA A 106 14.59 -3.48 -10.17
CA ALA A 106 15.20 -4.80 -10.47
C ALA A 106 15.17 -5.74 -9.26
N ALA A 107 15.47 -5.24 -8.06
CA ALA A 107 15.35 -6.01 -6.81
C ALA A 107 13.89 -6.39 -6.50
N GLY A 108 12.94 -5.49 -6.79
CA GLY A 108 11.51 -5.73 -6.68
C GLY A 108 11.01 -6.83 -7.62
N LEU A 109 11.42 -6.81 -8.89
CA LEU A 109 11.08 -7.82 -9.89
C LEU A 109 11.54 -9.22 -9.46
N LYS A 110 12.78 -9.36 -8.97
CA LYS A 110 13.27 -10.65 -8.44
C LYS A 110 12.40 -11.20 -7.30
N LYS A 111 11.84 -10.32 -6.45
CA LYS A 111 10.94 -10.74 -5.36
C LYS A 111 9.55 -11.14 -5.90
N ILE A 112 9.05 -10.41 -6.89
CA ILE A 112 7.81 -10.75 -7.60
C ILE A 112 7.96 -12.13 -8.23
N ASP A 113 9.05 -12.39 -8.95
CA ASP A 113 9.29 -13.67 -9.62
C ASP A 113 9.39 -14.84 -8.63
N LYS A 114 10.02 -14.64 -7.48
CA LYS A 114 10.04 -15.64 -6.39
C LYS A 114 8.64 -15.97 -5.86
N ILE A 115 7.80 -14.95 -5.63
CA ILE A 115 6.43 -15.15 -5.16
C ILE A 115 5.58 -15.82 -6.24
N LYS A 116 5.74 -15.42 -7.51
CA LYS A 116 5.09 -16.08 -8.65
C LYS A 116 5.45 -17.56 -8.72
N ALA A 117 6.75 -17.88 -8.63
CA ALA A 117 7.21 -19.27 -8.63
C ALA A 117 6.64 -20.06 -7.44
N HIS A 118 6.58 -19.46 -6.25
CA HIS A 118 6.01 -20.09 -5.06
C HIS A 118 4.50 -20.35 -5.21
N LEU A 119 3.74 -19.37 -5.72
CA LEU A 119 2.31 -19.52 -6.00
C LEU A 119 2.03 -20.55 -7.11
N MET A 120 2.85 -20.59 -8.16
CA MET A 120 2.73 -21.60 -9.21
C MET A 120 3.01 -23.02 -8.72
N ALA A 121 3.91 -23.18 -7.74
CA ALA A 121 4.23 -24.47 -7.13
C ALA A 121 3.13 -24.98 -6.18
N MET A 122 2.21 -24.12 -5.72
CA MET A 122 1.08 -24.53 -4.89
C MET A 122 0.01 -25.23 -5.75
N ALA A 123 -0.16 -26.53 -5.54
CA ALA A 123 -1.14 -27.36 -6.26
C ALA A 123 -2.59 -26.84 -6.13
N ASP A 124 -2.88 -26.25 -4.98
CA ASP A 124 -4.15 -25.65 -4.57
C ASP A 124 -4.61 -24.46 -5.45
N LEU A 125 -3.69 -23.85 -6.22
CA LEU A 125 -4.04 -22.77 -7.17
C LEU A 125 -4.51 -23.30 -8.54
N MET A 126 -4.24 -24.57 -8.85
CA MET A 126 -4.49 -25.19 -10.16
C MET A 126 -5.67 -26.16 -10.18
N THR A 127 -6.33 -26.37 -9.04
CA THR A 127 -7.56 -27.17 -8.89
C THR A 127 -8.68 -26.56 -9.74
N PRO A 128 -9.35 -27.35 -10.60
CA PRO A 128 -10.36 -26.86 -11.54
C PRO A 128 -11.50 -26.07 -10.88
N GLY A 129 -11.93 -26.47 -9.67
CA GLY A 129 -13.03 -25.83 -8.93
C GLY A 129 -12.67 -24.56 -8.15
N ALA A 130 -11.40 -24.25 -7.90
CA ALA A 130 -11.01 -23.02 -7.17
C ALA A 130 -11.20 -21.71 -7.98
N LEU A 131 -11.55 -21.84 -9.27
CA LEU A 131 -11.76 -20.75 -10.21
C LEU A 131 -13.23 -20.60 -10.63
N GLU A 132 -14.08 -21.55 -10.26
CA GLU A 132 -15.52 -21.50 -10.46
C GLU A 132 -16.12 -21.03 -9.13
N ASN A 133 -16.90 -19.95 -9.17
CA ASN A 133 -17.58 -19.40 -8.00
C ASN A 133 -18.74 -20.33 -7.60
N ASP A 134 -18.44 -21.53 -7.13
CA ASP A 134 -19.44 -22.38 -6.49
C ASP A 134 -19.63 -21.86 -5.06
N GLU A 135 -20.88 -21.64 -4.65
CA GLU A 135 -21.28 -20.98 -3.40
C GLU A 135 -20.80 -21.71 -2.13
N ASP A 136 -20.26 -22.93 -2.27
CA ASP A 136 -19.85 -23.82 -1.17
C ASP A 136 -18.33 -24.06 -1.07
N ALA A 137 -17.50 -23.47 -1.94
CA ALA A 137 -16.03 -23.63 -1.92
C ALA A 137 -15.32 -22.32 -1.52
N GLU A 138 -14.23 -22.40 -0.75
CA GLU A 138 -13.33 -21.27 -0.40
C GLU A 138 -12.55 -20.75 -1.64
N GLY A 139 -13.27 -20.30 -2.66
CA GLY A 139 -12.76 -19.78 -3.92
C GLY A 139 -11.94 -18.51 -3.77
N LEU A 140 -11.19 -18.17 -4.81
CA LEU A 140 -10.37 -16.95 -4.86
C LEU A 140 -11.26 -15.72 -5.03
N ASP A 141 -10.98 -14.65 -4.28
CA ASP A 141 -11.71 -13.39 -4.43
C ASP A 141 -11.53 -12.81 -5.84
N ALA A 142 -12.48 -12.02 -6.32
CA ALA A 142 -12.36 -11.34 -7.63
C ALA A 142 -11.07 -10.52 -7.77
N GLN A 143 -10.60 -9.90 -6.66
CA GLN A 143 -9.34 -9.17 -6.61
C GLN A 143 -8.13 -10.11 -6.71
N GLU A 144 -8.18 -11.27 -6.08
CA GLU A 144 -7.13 -12.28 -6.15
C GLU A 144 -6.98 -12.83 -7.57
N ILE A 145 -8.10 -13.13 -8.23
CA ILE A 145 -8.13 -13.51 -9.64
C ILE A 145 -7.52 -12.41 -10.51
N GLU A 146 -7.88 -11.15 -10.29
CA GLU A 146 -7.30 -10.02 -11.02
C GLU A 146 -5.77 -9.94 -10.83
N THR A 147 -5.28 -10.16 -9.60
CA THR A 147 -3.85 -10.12 -9.30
C THR A 147 -3.09 -11.26 -10.01
N LEU A 148 -3.65 -12.46 -10.05
CA LEU A 148 -3.09 -13.60 -10.77
C LEU A 148 -3.06 -13.38 -12.28
N GLN A 149 -4.11 -12.76 -12.82
CA GLN A 149 -4.16 -12.36 -14.23
C GLN A 149 -3.15 -11.26 -14.56
N ASN A 150 -3.04 -10.24 -13.70
CA ASN A 150 -2.06 -9.15 -13.86
C ASN A 150 -0.61 -9.66 -13.69
N ALA A 151 -0.41 -10.69 -12.87
CA ALA A 151 0.86 -11.40 -12.73
C ALA A 151 1.19 -12.29 -13.95
N GLY A 152 0.21 -12.62 -14.79
CA GLY A 152 0.35 -13.52 -15.93
C GLY A 152 0.37 -15.00 -15.56
N ILE A 153 -0.08 -15.37 -14.35
CA ILE A 153 -0.19 -16.76 -13.90
C ILE A 153 -1.44 -17.41 -14.54
N ILE A 154 -2.54 -16.66 -14.54
CA ILE A 154 -3.81 -17.08 -15.15
C ILE A 154 -4.05 -16.25 -16.41
N SER A 155 -4.46 -16.91 -17.49
CA SER A 155 -4.78 -16.24 -18.76
C SER A 155 -6.10 -15.48 -18.67
N LYS A 156 -6.13 -14.21 -19.14
CA LYS A 156 -7.34 -13.38 -19.22
C LYS A 156 -8.35 -13.82 -20.31
N ARG A 157 -8.08 -14.90 -21.04
CA ARG A 157 -8.92 -15.28 -22.20
C ARG A 157 -10.26 -15.87 -21.74
N LYS A 158 -11.34 -15.13 -21.97
CA LYS A 158 -12.69 -15.70 -22.09
C LYS A 158 -12.75 -16.54 -23.38
N GLY A 159 -13.09 -17.83 -23.26
CA GLY A 159 -13.65 -18.58 -24.39
C GLY A 159 -12.71 -19.44 -25.25
N LYS A 160 -11.58 -19.95 -24.75
CA LYS A 160 -10.92 -21.10 -25.39
C LYS A 160 -10.96 -22.27 -24.42
N ALA A 161 -11.67 -23.34 -24.78
CA ALA A 161 -11.80 -24.55 -24.00
C ALA A 161 -10.41 -24.96 -23.48
N ARG A 162 -10.29 -25.19 -22.17
CA ARG A 162 -9.03 -25.61 -21.55
C ARG A 162 -8.65 -26.95 -22.21
N VAL A 163 -7.42 -27.05 -22.71
CA VAL A 163 -6.89 -28.34 -23.15
C VAL A 163 -6.94 -29.27 -21.92
N PRO A 164 -7.51 -30.47 -22.03
CA PRO A 164 -7.57 -31.40 -20.91
C PRO A 164 -6.14 -31.67 -20.42
N LYS A 165 -5.89 -31.43 -19.12
CA LYS A 165 -4.55 -31.54 -18.52
C LYS A 165 -4.11 -33.00 -18.34
N HIS A 166 -5.07 -33.89 -18.15
CA HIS A 166 -4.83 -35.32 -17.97
C HIS A 166 -5.59 -36.07 -19.06
N ILE A 167 -4.84 -36.79 -19.89
CA ILE A 167 -5.36 -37.63 -20.96
C ILE A 167 -4.98 -39.05 -20.58
N ILE A 168 -5.99 -39.88 -20.37
CA ILE A 168 -5.82 -41.31 -20.12
C ILE A 168 -6.01 -41.99 -21.48
N PHE A 169 -5.00 -42.70 -21.94
CA PHE A 169 -5.10 -43.56 -23.11
C PHE A 169 -5.56 -44.94 -22.65
N ALA A 170 -6.56 -45.50 -23.31
CA ALA A 170 -7.06 -46.84 -23.04
C ALA A 170 -6.72 -47.75 -24.23
N GLU A 171 -6.45 -49.02 -23.98
CA GLU A 171 -6.06 -49.99 -25.01
C GLU A 171 -7.29 -50.53 -25.75
N ASP A 172 -8.42 -50.68 -25.04
CA ASP A 172 -9.69 -51.18 -25.60
C ASP A 172 -10.88 -50.22 -25.39
N GLU A 173 -11.89 -50.32 -26.26
CA GLU A 173 -13.09 -49.46 -26.20
C GLU A 173 -13.95 -49.71 -24.94
N GLU A 174 -13.89 -50.94 -24.40
CA GLU A 174 -14.55 -51.30 -23.14
C GLU A 174 -13.83 -50.68 -21.93
N GLU A 175 -12.50 -50.64 -21.94
CA GLU A 175 -11.67 -50.02 -20.90
C GLU A 175 -11.87 -48.50 -20.87
N ALA A 176 -11.93 -47.85 -22.04
CA ALA A 176 -12.26 -46.43 -22.15
C ALA A 176 -13.63 -46.10 -21.53
N ARG A 177 -14.63 -46.97 -21.74
CA ARG A 177 -15.98 -46.80 -21.16
C ARG A 177 -16.00 -47.04 -19.66
N GLN A 178 -15.17 -47.94 -19.13
CA GLN A 178 -15.01 -48.16 -17.69
C GLN A 178 -14.36 -46.96 -17.01
N TYR A 179 -13.32 -46.36 -17.60
CA TYR A 179 -12.74 -45.12 -17.08
C TYR A 179 -13.73 -43.95 -17.12
N ALA A 180 -14.56 -43.86 -18.16
CA ALA A 180 -15.59 -42.83 -18.27
C ALA A 180 -16.81 -43.05 -17.34
N SER A 181 -17.16 -44.31 -17.03
CA SER A 181 -18.28 -44.64 -16.14
C SER A 181 -17.87 -44.56 -14.66
N SER A 182 -16.69 -45.07 -14.30
CA SER A 182 -16.12 -44.97 -12.95
C SER A 182 -15.90 -43.52 -12.53
N SER A 183 -15.49 -42.65 -13.45
CA SER A 183 -15.33 -41.22 -13.14
C SER A 183 -16.66 -40.50 -12.87
N ARG A 184 -17.79 -41.00 -13.39
CA ARG A 184 -19.12 -40.40 -13.14
C ARG A 184 -19.73 -40.86 -11.83
N THR A 185 -19.44 -42.09 -11.41
CA THR A 185 -19.96 -42.64 -10.14
C THR A 185 -19.31 -42.04 -8.89
N THR A 186 -18.12 -41.45 -8.99
CA THR A 186 -17.42 -40.80 -7.86
C THR A 186 -17.74 -39.32 -7.69
N LEU A 187 -18.56 -38.71 -8.57
CA LEU A 187 -18.86 -37.28 -8.56
C LEU A 187 -20.25 -36.92 -8.01
N ASP A 188 -21.21 -37.87 -7.97
CA ASP A 188 -22.61 -37.61 -7.57
C ASP A 188 -23.00 -38.13 -6.16
N THR A 189 -22.05 -38.61 -5.37
CA THR A 189 -22.30 -39.02 -3.98
C THR A 189 -21.74 -37.96 -3.04
N PRO A 190 -22.55 -37.29 -2.21
CA PRO A 190 -22.01 -36.54 -1.08
C PRO A 190 -21.40 -37.60 -0.16
N VAL A 191 -20.06 -37.67 -0.14
CA VAL A 191 -19.35 -38.67 0.67
C VAL A 191 -19.59 -38.33 2.14
N GLN A 192 -20.61 -38.96 2.72
CA GLN A 192 -20.51 -39.43 4.10
C GLN A 192 -19.38 -40.46 4.10
N THR A 193 -18.31 -40.12 4.81
CA THR A 193 -17.15 -40.96 5.06
C THR A 193 -17.53 -42.11 6.01
N SER A 194 -18.38 -43.03 5.57
CA SER A 194 -18.49 -44.34 6.23
C SER A 194 -17.42 -45.25 5.64
N SER A 195 -16.27 -45.30 6.32
CA SER A 195 -15.52 -46.54 6.60
C SER A 195 -15.68 -47.68 5.59
N ALA A 196 -15.16 -47.50 4.39
CA ALA A 196 -14.64 -48.59 3.58
C ALA A 196 -13.18 -48.25 3.35
N GLU A 197 -12.31 -49.16 3.75
CA GLU A 197 -10.87 -49.10 3.61
C GLU A 197 -10.53 -48.55 2.23
N ALA A 198 -10.16 -47.27 2.17
CA ALA A 198 -9.28 -46.82 1.11
C ALA A 198 -7.96 -47.46 1.47
N ASP A 199 -7.74 -48.67 0.93
CA ASP A 199 -6.39 -49.11 0.65
C ASP A 199 -5.74 -47.94 -0.09
N ASP A 200 -4.90 -47.22 0.63
CA ASP A 200 -3.83 -46.41 0.08
C ASP A 200 -2.87 -47.40 -0.59
N GLU A 201 -3.34 -48.03 -1.67
CA GLU A 201 -2.46 -48.31 -2.80
C GLU A 201 -2.08 -46.95 -3.40
N SER A 202 -1.32 -46.17 -2.62
CA SER A 202 0.02 -45.85 -3.08
C SER A 202 0.54 -47.12 -3.73
N MET A 203 0.39 -47.21 -5.06
CA MET A 203 1.26 -48.07 -5.80
C MET A 203 2.64 -47.55 -5.41
N ASP A 204 3.26 -48.24 -4.46
CA ASP A 204 4.66 -48.16 -4.15
C ASP A 204 5.34 -48.50 -5.46
N VAL A 205 5.48 -47.50 -6.33
CA VAL A 205 6.35 -47.60 -7.48
C VAL A 205 7.70 -47.80 -6.82
N ASP A 206 8.14 -49.06 -6.77
CA ASP A 206 9.41 -49.45 -6.19
C ASP A 206 10.51 -48.80 -7.03
N LEU A 207 10.85 -47.57 -6.66
CA LEU A 207 11.90 -46.76 -7.27
C LEU A 207 13.30 -47.26 -6.87
N GLY A 208 13.40 -48.47 -6.28
CA GLY A 208 14.65 -49.15 -5.96
C GLY A 208 15.41 -48.55 -4.77
N TRP A 209 14.78 -47.71 -3.96
CA TRP A 209 15.40 -47.14 -2.76
C TRP A 209 15.21 -48.09 -1.57
N LYS A 210 16.32 -48.68 -1.11
CA LYS A 210 16.34 -49.58 0.06
C LYS A 210 15.94 -48.83 1.33
N VAL A 211 14.72 -49.04 1.80
CA VAL A 211 14.26 -48.55 3.11
C VAL A 211 14.76 -49.51 4.20
N PRO A 212 15.41 -49.04 5.29
CA PRO A 212 15.88 -49.93 6.35
C PRO A 212 14.71 -50.55 7.12
N ALA A 213 14.73 -51.89 7.24
CA ALA A 213 13.69 -52.68 7.88
C ALA A 213 13.45 -52.25 9.34
N LYS A 214 12.25 -51.76 9.64
CA LYS A 214 11.79 -51.50 11.02
C LYS A 214 11.26 -52.79 11.64
N LYS A 215 11.81 -53.18 12.80
CA LYS A 215 11.33 -54.27 13.65
C LYS A 215 9.87 -54.01 14.07
N SER A 216 9.02 -55.03 13.92
CA SER A 216 7.62 -55.00 14.32
C SER A 216 7.49 -54.81 15.84
N ARG A 217 6.96 -53.66 16.26
CA ARG A 217 6.37 -53.50 17.59
C ARG A 217 4.88 -53.79 17.44
N ARG A 218 4.37 -54.71 18.27
CA ARG A 218 2.94 -55.01 18.42
C ARG A 218 2.18 -53.69 18.62
N ARG A 219 1.20 -53.43 17.74
CA ARG A 219 0.24 -52.33 17.85
C ARG A 219 -0.83 -52.76 18.86
N ASP A 220 -0.95 -52.02 19.95
CA ASP A 220 -2.17 -52.02 20.76
C ASP A 220 -3.27 -51.33 19.93
N SER A 221 -4.43 -51.97 19.83
CA SER A 221 -5.58 -51.48 19.05
C SER A 221 -6.31 -50.38 19.82
N ALA A 222 -6.02 -49.12 19.51
CA ALA A 222 -6.89 -48.00 19.84
C ALA A 222 -8.09 -47.95 18.85
N PRO A 223 -9.25 -47.36 19.23
CA PRO A 223 -10.43 -47.32 18.37
C PRO A 223 -10.13 -46.59 17.04
N ALA A 224 -10.43 -47.23 15.91
CA ALA A 224 -10.11 -46.71 14.58
C ALA A 224 -10.88 -45.42 14.23
N GLU A 225 -12.06 -45.21 14.83
CA GLU A 225 -12.92 -44.05 14.56
C GLU A 225 -12.35 -42.74 15.15
N ASP A 226 -11.74 -42.78 16.34
CA ASP A 226 -11.09 -41.61 16.95
C ASP A 226 -9.84 -41.18 16.15
N ALA A 227 -9.14 -42.14 15.55
CA ALA A 227 -7.96 -41.87 14.74
C ALA A 227 -8.31 -41.24 13.38
N GLN A 228 -9.43 -41.65 12.76
CA GLN A 228 -9.92 -41.06 11.51
C GLN A 228 -10.42 -39.63 11.72
N ALA A 229 -11.20 -39.38 12.78
CA ALA A 229 -11.68 -38.03 13.12
C ALA A 229 -10.52 -37.06 13.40
N VAL A 230 -9.48 -37.51 14.13
CA VAL A 230 -8.28 -36.71 14.38
C VAL A 230 -7.49 -36.46 13.08
N ALA A 231 -7.40 -37.44 12.18
CA ALA A 231 -6.72 -37.28 10.89
C ALA A 231 -7.45 -36.29 9.97
N GLU A 232 -8.79 -36.30 9.99
CA GLU A 232 -9.63 -35.38 9.22
C GLU A 232 -9.47 -33.93 9.71
N ILE A 233 -9.54 -33.70 11.03
CA ILE A 233 -9.27 -32.40 11.66
C ILE A 233 -7.87 -31.88 11.30
N LEU A 234 -6.84 -32.72 11.41
CA LEU A 234 -5.47 -32.33 11.05
C LEU A 234 -5.33 -32.03 9.55
N SER A 235 -6.14 -32.65 8.70
CA SER A 235 -6.15 -32.39 7.25
C SER A 235 -6.81 -31.05 6.93
N GLU A 236 -7.88 -30.70 7.63
CA GLU A 236 -8.58 -29.41 7.52
C GLU A 236 -7.69 -28.27 8.02
N GLU A 237 -7.06 -28.41 9.18
CA GLU A 237 -6.09 -27.44 9.69
C GLU A 237 -4.95 -27.18 8.69
N ARG A 238 -4.46 -28.23 8.01
CA ARG A 238 -3.45 -28.09 6.95
C ARG A 238 -3.98 -27.34 5.73
N ARG A 239 -5.23 -27.55 5.33
CA ARG A 239 -5.89 -26.84 4.23
C ARG A 239 -6.10 -25.36 4.58
N GLU A 240 -6.55 -25.05 5.78
CA GLU A 240 -6.70 -23.67 6.27
C GLU A 240 -5.36 -22.93 6.33
N LEU A 241 -4.31 -23.58 6.84
CA LEU A 241 -2.97 -22.98 6.87
C LEU A 241 -2.42 -22.75 5.45
N ALA A 242 -2.70 -23.66 4.52
CA ALA A 242 -2.35 -23.50 3.11
C ALA A 242 -3.12 -22.33 2.46
N SER A 243 -4.43 -22.24 2.68
CA SER A 243 -5.28 -21.17 2.14
C SER A 243 -4.89 -19.80 2.72
N ALA A 244 -4.58 -19.73 4.02
CA ALA A 244 -4.08 -18.51 4.66
C ALA A 244 -2.72 -18.07 4.12
N ASN A 245 -1.78 -19.01 3.89
CA ASN A 245 -0.49 -18.71 3.27
C ASN A 245 -0.67 -18.21 1.83
N ARG A 246 -1.53 -18.86 1.04
CA ARG A 246 -1.90 -18.45 -0.32
C ARG A 246 -2.44 -17.02 -0.33
N LYS A 247 -3.44 -16.71 0.49
CA LYS A 247 -4.02 -15.35 0.63
C LYS A 247 -2.95 -14.32 1.01
N ARG A 248 -2.04 -14.67 1.93
CA ARG A 248 -0.91 -13.80 2.31
C ARG A 248 0.00 -13.49 1.11
N LEU A 249 0.36 -14.51 0.33
CA LEU A 249 1.23 -14.36 -0.84
C LEU A 249 0.55 -13.57 -1.97
N LEU A 250 -0.75 -13.76 -2.19
CA LEU A 250 -1.52 -13.00 -3.18
C LEU A 250 -1.62 -11.52 -2.80
N LYS A 251 -1.89 -11.22 -1.52
CA LYS A 251 -1.87 -9.85 -1.00
C LYS A 251 -0.49 -9.20 -1.10
N GLU A 252 0.57 -9.97 -0.84
CA GLU A 252 1.94 -9.48 -1.02
C GLU A 252 2.27 -9.23 -2.50
N LEU A 253 1.89 -10.16 -3.38
CA LEU A 253 2.08 -10.05 -4.82
C LEU A 253 1.36 -8.83 -5.38
N SER A 254 0.10 -8.60 -4.99
CA SER A 254 -0.69 -7.46 -5.44
C SER A 254 -0.03 -6.13 -5.06
N ALA A 255 0.41 -5.99 -3.80
CA ALA A 255 1.12 -4.82 -3.32
C ALA A 255 2.45 -4.60 -4.05
N ARG A 256 3.17 -5.67 -4.38
CA ARG A 256 4.44 -5.60 -5.12
C ARG A 256 4.24 -5.23 -6.59
N LEU A 257 3.22 -5.78 -7.25
CA LEU A 257 2.87 -5.42 -8.63
C LEU A 257 2.45 -3.94 -8.72
N PHE A 258 1.67 -3.46 -7.76
CA PHE A 258 1.31 -2.05 -7.67
C PHE A 258 2.56 -1.17 -7.49
N ARG A 259 3.47 -1.55 -6.60
CA ARG A 259 4.74 -0.84 -6.42
C ARG A 259 5.63 -0.87 -7.66
N ASP A 260 5.73 -1.99 -8.38
CA ASP A 260 6.48 -2.06 -9.65
C ASP A 260 5.89 -1.11 -10.69
N LYS A 261 4.56 -1.04 -10.79
CA LYS A 261 3.87 -0.08 -11.67
C LYS A 261 4.25 1.36 -11.33
N GLN A 262 4.24 1.72 -10.04
CA GLN A 262 4.67 3.06 -9.59
C GLN A 262 6.16 3.34 -9.87
N LEU A 263 7.05 2.38 -9.59
CA LEU A 263 8.48 2.52 -9.87
C LEU A 263 8.75 2.64 -11.36
N ARG A 264 8.04 1.88 -12.20
CA ARG A 264 8.13 1.97 -13.66
C ARG A 264 7.69 3.34 -14.18
N TYR A 265 6.66 3.92 -13.55
CA TYR A 265 6.22 5.28 -13.87
C TYR A 265 7.26 6.32 -13.46
N ALA A 266 7.79 6.23 -12.25
CA ALA A 266 8.88 7.10 -11.79
C ALA A 266 10.14 6.97 -12.67
N GLU A 267 10.55 5.74 -13.02
CA GLU A 267 11.70 5.47 -13.90
C GLU A 267 11.52 6.19 -15.24
N ARG A 268 10.35 6.06 -15.87
CA ARG A 268 10.03 6.74 -17.14
C ARG A 268 10.05 8.27 -16.99
N GLU A 269 9.57 8.80 -15.87
CA GLU A 269 9.58 10.24 -15.61
C GLU A 269 11.00 10.79 -15.41
N PHE A 270 11.87 10.06 -14.71
CA PHE A 270 13.28 10.43 -14.56
C PHE A 270 14.02 10.34 -15.89
N GLU A 271 13.80 9.28 -16.67
CA GLU A 271 14.38 9.13 -18.00
C GLU A 271 13.95 10.27 -18.92
N LEU A 272 12.66 10.60 -18.94
CA LEU A 272 12.11 11.78 -19.60
C LEU A 272 12.81 13.05 -19.14
N GLN A 273 12.92 13.30 -17.82
CA GLN A 273 13.56 14.50 -17.29
C GLN A 273 15.03 14.58 -17.71
N ARG A 274 15.76 13.46 -17.72
CA ARG A 274 17.15 13.40 -18.16
C ARG A 274 17.29 13.71 -19.64
N GLN A 275 16.45 13.13 -20.49
CA GLN A 275 16.38 13.47 -21.92
C GLN A 275 16.02 14.95 -22.11
N MET A 276 15.11 15.47 -21.28
CA MET A 276 14.75 16.88 -21.16
C MET A 276 15.82 17.72 -20.43
N MET A 277 16.95 17.20 -20.04
CA MET A 277 18.10 18.01 -19.62
C MET A 277 19.29 17.84 -20.59
N GLY A 278 19.14 16.96 -21.56
CA GLY A 278 20.05 16.78 -22.69
C GLY A 278 20.07 17.98 -23.63
N LYS A 279 21.09 17.99 -24.49
CA LYS A 279 21.26 18.99 -25.55
C LYS A 279 20.26 18.72 -26.68
N GLY A 280 19.83 19.78 -27.38
CA GLY A 280 18.93 19.68 -28.53
C GLY A 280 17.70 20.57 -28.39
N ALA A 281 17.18 21.00 -29.54
CA ALA A 281 15.91 21.69 -29.61
C ALA A 281 14.77 20.74 -29.25
N ARG A 282 13.72 21.28 -28.63
CA ARG A 282 12.54 20.54 -28.25
C ARG A 282 11.33 21.44 -28.35
N LYS A 283 10.21 20.87 -28.78
CA LYS A 283 8.94 21.56 -28.86
C LYS A 283 7.93 20.76 -28.06
N LYS A 284 7.23 21.44 -27.16
CA LYS A 284 6.10 20.86 -26.45
C LYS A 284 4.93 20.76 -27.45
N ILE A 285 4.55 19.55 -27.82
CA ILE A 285 3.49 19.30 -28.82
C ILE A 285 2.11 19.43 -28.18
N SER A 286 1.91 18.84 -27.00
CA SER A 286 0.66 18.94 -26.26
C SER A 286 0.90 19.22 -24.78
N GLY A 287 -0.12 19.81 -24.14
CA GLY A 287 -0.21 20.05 -22.71
C GLY A 287 -0.30 18.76 -21.89
N VAL A 288 -0.43 18.91 -20.58
CA VAL A 288 -0.74 17.78 -19.70
C VAL A 288 -2.19 17.40 -19.98
N GLU A 289 -2.42 16.34 -20.75
CA GLU A 289 -3.74 15.73 -20.89
C GLU A 289 -3.89 14.70 -19.76
N ALA A 290 -4.85 14.91 -18.88
CA ALA A 290 -5.23 13.90 -17.89
C ALA A 290 -5.77 12.69 -18.65
N VAL A 291 -5.12 11.53 -18.54
CA VAL A 291 -5.64 10.28 -19.10
C VAL A 291 -6.76 9.77 -18.19
N GLU A 292 -7.92 10.39 -18.41
CA GLU A 292 -9.30 10.04 -18.05
C GLU A 292 -9.64 9.89 -16.55
N GLY A 293 -10.43 10.86 -16.11
CA GLY A 293 -11.62 10.73 -15.26
C GLY A 293 -12.52 11.89 -15.65
N ALA A 294 -13.62 11.61 -16.35
CA ALA A 294 -14.57 12.62 -16.80
C ALA A 294 -15.32 13.20 -15.59
N ASP A 295 -14.75 14.23 -14.98
CA ASP A 295 -15.50 15.17 -14.17
C ASP A 295 -15.40 16.52 -14.89
N ASP A 296 -16.50 16.89 -15.54
CA ASP A 296 -16.78 18.20 -16.11
C ASP A 296 -16.71 19.26 -14.99
N ASP A 297 -15.49 19.70 -14.68
CA ASP A 297 -15.21 20.93 -13.94
C ASP A 297 -15.00 22.11 -14.92
N GLU A 298 -15.72 22.13 -16.05
CA GLU A 298 -15.73 23.30 -16.93
C GLU A 298 -16.66 24.36 -16.31
N GLU A 299 -16.14 25.57 -16.07
CA GLU A 299 -16.94 26.70 -15.58
C GLU A 299 -17.99 27.08 -16.64
N ASN A 300 -19.28 26.88 -16.34
CA ASN A 300 -20.36 27.37 -17.20
C ASN A 300 -20.29 28.91 -17.32
N GLU A 301 -20.70 29.46 -18.48
CA GLU A 301 -20.64 30.91 -18.76
C GLU A 301 -21.39 31.73 -17.69
N ASP A 302 -22.48 31.20 -17.16
CA ASP A 302 -23.25 31.80 -16.06
C ASP A 302 -22.42 31.97 -14.77
N GLU A 303 -21.50 31.05 -14.47
CA GLU A 303 -20.63 31.14 -13.28
C GLU A 303 -19.53 32.20 -13.44
N VAL A 304 -19.07 32.41 -14.68
CA VAL A 304 -18.06 33.42 -15.02
C VAL A 304 -18.68 34.81 -14.98
N ASP A 305 -19.92 34.96 -15.46
CA ASP A 305 -20.67 36.20 -15.42
C ASP A 305 -21.06 36.60 -13.99
N ALA A 306 -21.43 35.65 -13.14
CA ALA A 306 -21.64 35.90 -11.71
C ALA A 306 -20.39 36.48 -11.01
N ARG A 307 -19.19 36.23 -11.56
CA ARG A 307 -17.91 36.75 -11.06
C ARG A 307 -17.40 37.97 -11.84
N ARG A 308 -18.24 38.59 -12.67
CA ARG A 308 -17.88 39.73 -13.53
C ARG A 308 -16.70 39.40 -14.45
N GLY A 309 -16.73 38.25 -15.10
CA GLY A 309 -15.71 37.85 -16.08
C GLY A 309 -14.40 37.31 -15.49
N LYS A 310 -14.30 37.13 -14.16
CA LYS A 310 -13.10 36.58 -13.52
C LYS A 310 -13.21 35.06 -13.35
N ARG A 311 -12.49 34.33 -14.22
CA ARG A 311 -12.27 32.87 -14.12
C ARG A 311 -11.59 32.48 -12.81
N ARG A 312 -11.88 31.29 -12.25
CA ARG A 312 -11.18 30.81 -11.04
C ARG A 312 -9.70 30.59 -11.30
N ALA A 313 -8.88 30.82 -10.26
CA ALA A 313 -7.49 30.39 -10.28
C ALA A 313 -7.43 28.85 -10.36
N PRO A 314 -6.52 28.27 -11.16
CA PRO A 314 -6.44 26.83 -11.32
C PRO A 314 -6.12 26.20 -9.96
N VAL A 315 -7.08 25.42 -9.43
CA VAL A 315 -6.85 24.63 -8.22
C VAL A 315 -5.82 23.57 -8.58
N ARG A 316 -4.72 23.50 -7.83
CA ARG A 316 -3.80 22.36 -7.91
C ARG A 316 -4.57 21.13 -7.43
N LYS A 317 -5.17 20.38 -8.35
CA LYS A 317 -5.85 19.11 -8.04
C LYS A 317 -4.86 18.18 -7.35
N VAL A 318 -5.21 17.71 -6.15
CA VAL A 318 -4.41 16.73 -5.40
C VAL A 318 -4.42 15.45 -6.24
N VAL A 319 -3.24 15.01 -6.65
CA VAL A 319 -3.11 13.81 -7.49
C VAL A 319 -3.47 12.60 -6.65
N ASP A 320 -4.55 11.92 -7.04
CA ASP A 320 -4.95 10.67 -6.39
C ASP A 320 -3.88 9.60 -6.62
N THR A 321 -3.27 9.12 -5.54
CA THR A 321 -2.15 8.16 -5.60
C THR A 321 -2.56 6.81 -6.21
N LYS A 322 -3.85 6.48 -6.17
CA LYS A 322 -4.44 5.28 -6.80
C LYS A 322 -4.58 5.43 -8.32
N THR A 323 -4.76 6.66 -8.82
CA THR A 323 -5.05 6.97 -10.22
C THR A 323 -3.87 7.66 -10.93
N TYR A 324 -2.75 7.89 -10.23
CA TYR A 324 -1.58 8.54 -10.81
C TYR A 324 -1.03 7.77 -12.01
N LYS A 325 -1.25 8.33 -13.19
CA LYS A 325 -0.60 7.94 -14.44
C LYS A 325 0.51 8.96 -14.73
N PRO A 326 1.71 8.51 -15.13
CA PRO A 326 2.84 9.40 -15.33
C PRO A 326 2.57 10.37 -16.48
N ARG A 327 3.23 11.53 -16.43
CA ARG A 327 3.06 12.58 -17.42
C ARG A 327 3.58 12.10 -18.78
N VAL A 328 2.68 11.87 -19.74
CA VAL A 328 3.05 11.50 -21.11
C VAL A 328 3.32 12.78 -21.89
N TYR A 329 4.58 13.04 -22.23
CA TYR A 329 4.93 14.04 -23.22
C TYR A 329 5.24 13.34 -24.53
N LYS A 330 4.69 13.85 -25.64
CA LYS A 330 5.07 13.44 -27.00
C LYS A 330 6.01 14.52 -27.55
N TRP A 331 7.21 14.17 -27.98
CA TRP A 331 8.12 15.08 -28.69
C TRP A 331 8.79 14.37 -29.87
N ARG A 332 9.07 15.12 -30.94
CA ARG A 332 9.86 14.65 -32.08
C ARG A 332 11.20 15.40 -32.12
N LEU A 333 12.26 14.69 -32.51
CA LEU A 333 13.57 15.27 -32.75
C LEU A 333 13.58 15.85 -34.18
N GLU A 334 13.46 17.17 -34.31
CA GLU A 334 13.72 17.82 -35.60
C GLU A 334 15.24 17.99 -35.77
N ARG A 335 15.80 17.35 -36.81
CA ARG A 335 17.14 17.72 -37.29
C ARG A 335 16.97 18.97 -38.16
N LYS A 336 17.69 20.04 -37.82
CA LYS A 336 17.88 21.16 -38.74
C LYS A 336 18.56 20.61 -39.99
N GLY A 337 17.86 20.67 -41.12
CA GLY A 337 18.42 20.47 -42.45
C GLY A 337 19.24 21.66 -42.90
#